data_AF-A0A436R7B2-F1
#
_entry.id   AF-A0A436R7B2-F1
#
_cell.length_a   1.000
_cell.length_b   1.000
_cell.length_c   1.000
_cell.angle_alpha   90.00
_cell.angle_beta   90.00
_cell.angle_gamma   90.00
#
_symmetry.space_group_name_H-M   'P 1'
#
loop_
_entity.id
_entity.type
_entity.pdbx_description
1 polymer ?
#
loop_
_entity_poly.entity_id
_entity_poly.type
_entity_poly.pdbx_seq_one_letter_code
_entity_poly.pdbx_strand_id
1 'polypeptide(L)'
;METGIATTPFGRRPMSLALLAAQNESGEIPKGRVVDKWQIYRNLCEGKSIVGIGDRALAVLNALLSFYPDSELSEENGLIVFPSNAQLSLRAHGMPDATLRRHLAALVDCGLIIRRDSPNGKRYARKGSGGGIEEAFGFSLAPLLARAYEFEAAAERVRADNRALR
;
A
#
# COMPACT_ATOMS: atom_id res chain seq x y z
N MET A 1 25.03 -0.55 -5.89
CA MET A 1 24.92 -0.40 -4.43
C MET A 1 23.52 0.12 -4.15
N GLU A 2 22.60 -0.77 -3.85
CA GLU A 2 21.22 -0.40 -3.50
C GLU A 2 21.25 0.28 -2.12
N THR A 3 21.09 1.60 -2.11
CA THR A 3 20.93 2.35 -0.87
C THR A 3 19.53 2.08 -0.35
N GLY A 4 19.38 1.04 0.45
CA GLY A 4 18.17 0.79 1.25
C GLY A 4 17.97 1.94 2.22
N ILE A 5 17.20 2.95 1.81
CA ILE A 5 16.84 4.08 2.67
C ILE A 5 15.87 3.54 3.72
N ALA A 6 16.40 3.20 4.89
CA ALA A 6 15.62 2.87 6.07
C ALA A 6 14.75 4.09 6.45
N THR A 7 13.45 4.03 6.17
CA THR A 7 12.53 5.12 6.50
C THR A 7 12.16 5.03 7.98
N THR A 8 12.87 5.77 8.83
CA THR A 8 12.45 5.95 10.22
C THR A 8 11.17 6.79 10.26
N PRO A 9 10.15 6.43 11.06
CA PRO A 9 8.92 7.20 11.17
C PRO A 9 9.18 8.64 11.61
N PHE A 10 8.70 9.61 10.83
CA PHE A 10 8.78 11.02 11.22
C PHE A 10 7.71 11.35 12.28
N GLY A 11 8.06 12.21 13.24
CA GLY A 11 7.13 12.73 14.24
C GLY A 11 6.73 11.73 15.33
N ARG A 12 7.66 11.43 16.24
CA ARG A 12 7.47 10.68 17.52
C ARG A 12 6.74 9.33 17.42
N ARG A 13 6.57 8.77 16.22
CA ARG A 13 5.95 7.46 16.05
C ARG A 13 6.96 6.37 16.36
N PRO A 14 6.65 5.43 17.28
CA PRO A 14 7.49 4.27 17.50
C PRO A 14 7.52 3.41 16.24
N MET A 15 8.70 2.87 15.90
CA MET A 15 8.83 1.82 14.89
C MET A 15 8.02 0.60 15.34
N SER A 16 7.04 0.17 14.55
CA SER A 16 6.30 -1.07 14.80
C SER A 16 6.97 -2.25 14.09
N LEU A 17 6.78 -3.46 14.62
CA LEU A 17 7.32 -4.69 14.03
C LEU A 17 6.73 -4.96 12.64
N ALA A 18 5.45 -4.62 12.44
CA ALA A 18 4.78 -4.67 11.14
C ALA A 18 5.44 -3.71 10.11
N LEU A 19 5.91 -2.54 10.55
CA LEU A 19 6.60 -1.59 9.68
C LEU A 19 8.00 -2.07 9.27
N LEU A 20 8.70 -2.78 10.16
CA LEU A 20 9.97 -3.45 9.86
C LEU A 20 9.77 -4.63 8.91
N ALA A 21 8.78 -5.48 9.17
CA ALA A 21 8.44 -6.62 8.32
C ALA A 21 8.04 -6.18 6.91
N ALA A 22 7.15 -5.20 6.78
CA ALA A 22 6.75 -4.67 5.48
C ALA A 22 7.95 -4.07 4.69
N GLN A 23 8.89 -3.41 5.37
CA GLN A 23 10.11 -2.89 4.74
C GLN A 23 11.05 -4.02 4.26
N ASN A 24 11.21 -5.10 5.04
CA ASN A 24 12.01 -6.25 4.65
C ASN A 24 11.36 -7.05 3.51
N GLU A 25 10.06 -7.34 3.61
CA GLU A 25 9.31 -8.12 2.61
C GLU A 25 9.19 -7.38 1.27
N SER A 26 9.19 -6.03 1.28
CA SER A 26 9.28 -5.24 0.05
C SER A 26 10.63 -5.40 -0.66
N GLY A 27 11.67 -5.91 0.02
CA GLY A 27 12.95 -6.26 -0.57
C GLY A 27 13.01 -7.68 -1.13
N GLU A 28 11.99 -8.52 -0.90
CA GLU A 28 11.91 -9.91 -1.34
C GLU A 28 10.84 -10.12 -2.44
N ILE A 29 10.61 -9.12 -3.28
CA ILE A 29 9.74 -9.29 -4.45
C ILE A 29 10.49 -10.16 -5.47
N PRO A 30 9.94 -11.31 -5.90
CA PRO A 30 10.55 -12.09 -6.96
C PRO A 30 10.72 -11.24 -8.22
N LYS A 31 11.93 -11.22 -8.80
CA LYS A 31 12.22 -10.43 -10.00
C LYS A 31 11.21 -10.76 -11.12
N GLY A 32 10.61 -9.71 -11.68
CA GLY A 32 9.62 -9.84 -12.75
C GLY A 32 8.22 -10.26 -12.28
N ARG A 33 7.93 -10.23 -10.97
CA ARG A 33 6.57 -10.45 -10.48
C ARG A 33 5.66 -9.30 -10.93
N VAL A 34 4.58 -9.67 -11.60
CA VAL A 34 3.56 -8.74 -12.10
C VAL A 34 2.20 -9.26 -11.67
N VAL A 35 1.38 -8.38 -11.08
CA VAL A 35 0.03 -8.75 -10.63
C VAL A 35 -0.96 -7.62 -10.93
N ASP A 36 -2.13 -7.97 -11.44
CA ASP A 36 -3.23 -7.01 -11.62
C ASP A 36 -3.66 -6.41 -10.27
N LYS A 37 -3.63 -5.09 -10.18
CA LYS A 37 -3.92 -4.36 -8.94
C LYS A 37 -5.37 -4.59 -8.47
N TRP A 38 -6.30 -4.76 -9.40
CA TRP A 38 -7.70 -4.97 -9.08
C TRP A 38 -7.97 -6.40 -8.63
N GLN A 39 -7.19 -7.38 -9.08
CA GLN A 39 -7.24 -8.74 -8.58
C GLN A 39 -6.78 -8.80 -7.11
N ILE A 40 -5.69 -8.12 -6.76
CA ILE A 40 -5.26 -8.01 -5.36
C ILE A 40 -6.35 -7.34 -4.51
N TYR A 41 -6.93 -6.25 -5.00
CA TYR A 41 -8.01 -5.56 -4.28
C TYR A 41 -9.23 -6.46 -4.04
N ARG A 42 -9.67 -7.22 -5.06
CA ARG A 42 -10.77 -8.19 -4.91
C ARG A 42 -10.45 -9.25 -3.87
N ASN A 43 -9.25 -9.85 -3.94
CA ASN A 43 -8.81 -10.85 -2.97
C ASN A 43 -8.79 -10.27 -1.54
N LEU A 44 -8.34 -9.02 -1.36
CA LEU A 44 -8.38 -8.33 -0.08
C LEU A 44 -9.80 -8.08 0.43
N CYS A 45 -10.74 -7.69 -0.45
CA CYS A 45 -12.14 -7.51 -0.08
C CYS A 45 -12.78 -8.80 0.42
N GLU A 46 -12.45 -9.93 -0.21
CA GLU A 46 -12.98 -11.24 0.17
C GLU A 46 -12.29 -11.81 1.41
N GLY A 47 -10.96 -11.72 1.48
CA GLY A 47 -10.13 -12.18 2.60
C GLY A 47 -10.04 -11.21 3.78
N LYS A 48 -10.82 -10.13 3.79
CA LYS A 48 -10.68 -9.02 4.77
C LYS A 48 -10.76 -9.46 6.23
N SER A 49 -11.54 -10.50 6.54
CA SER A 49 -11.67 -11.07 7.89
C SER A 49 -10.39 -11.75 8.36
N ILE A 50 -9.67 -12.43 7.46
CA ILE A 50 -8.42 -13.11 7.75
C ILE A 50 -7.26 -12.10 7.82
N VAL A 51 -7.25 -11.13 6.90
CA VAL A 51 -6.21 -10.08 6.85
C VAL A 51 -6.38 -9.05 7.99
N GLY A 52 -7.57 -8.98 8.59
CA GLY A 52 -7.85 -8.08 9.71
C GLY A 52 -8.06 -6.62 9.30
N ILE A 53 -8.52 -6.37 8.06
CA ILE A 53 -8.71 -5.02 7.51
C ILE A 53 -10.20 -4.66 7.38
N GLY A 54 -10.56 -3.43 7.72
CA GLY A 54 -11.94 -2.95 7.64
C GLY A 54 -12.30 -2.34 6.27
N ASP A 55 -13.59 -2.35 5.93
CA ASP A 55 -14.12 -1.85 4.64
C ASP A 55 -13.75 -0.41 4.33
N ARG A 56 -13.75 0.47 5.34
CA ARG A 56 -13.35 1.88 5.16
C ARG A 56 -11.87 2.03 4.82
N ALA A 57 -11.01 1.13 5.32
CA ALA A 57 -9.61 1.13 4.95
C ALA A 57 -9.40 0.56 3.54
N LEU A 58 -10.17 -0.46 3.15
CA LEU A 58 -10.21 -0.95 1.76
C LEU A 58 -10.67 0.15 0.78
N ALA A 59 -11.65 0.98 1.15
CA ALA A 59 -12.05 2.12 0.31
C ALA A 59 -10.90 3.13 0.08
N VAL A 60 -10.06 3.34 1.10
CA VAL A 60 -8.85 4.18 0.97
C VAL A 60 -7.80 3.48 0.10
N LEU A 61 -7.64 2.17 0.24
CA LEU A 61 -6.74 1.38 -0.61
C LEU A 61 -7.16 1.43 -2.08
N ASN A 62 -8.45 1.26 -2.36
CA ASN A 62 -9.04 1.42 -3.69
C ASN A 62 -8.70 2.79 -4.29
N ALA A 63 -8.86 3.85 -3.48
CA ALA A 63 -8.53 5.20 -3.88
C ALA A 63 -7.03 5.38 -4.15
N LEU A 64 -6.13 4.75 -3.38
CA LEU A 64 -4.68 4.74 -3.64
C LEU A 64 -4.34 4.04 -4.95
N LEU A 65 -4.90 2.85 -5.20
CA LEU A 65 -4.68 2.06 -6.42
C LEU A 65 -5.13 2.79 -7.69
N SER A 66 -6.12 3.67 -7.59
CA SER A 66 -6.58 4.48 -8.72
C SER A 66 -5.62 5.64 -9.08
N PHE A 67 -4.62 5.96 -8.25
CA PHE A 67 -3.54 6.90 -8.61
C PHE A 67 -2.36 6.21 -9.30
N TYR A 68 -2.29 4.88 -9.21
CA TYR A 68 -1.30 4.11 -9.94
C TYR A 68 -1.75 4.00 -11.41
N PRO A 69 -0.91 4.42 -12.38
CA PRO A 69 -1.35 4.61 -13.78
C PRO A 69 -1.65 3.28 -14.47
N ASP A 70 -0.86 2.25 -14.22
CA ASP A 70 -1.01 0.96 -14.90
C ASP A 70 -2.01 0.05 -14.20
N SER A 71 -2.52 -0.95 -14.91
CA SER A 71 -3.36 -2.00 -14.32
C SER A 71 -2.53 -2.99 -13.51
N GLU A 72 -1.27 -3.16 -13.86
CA GLU A 72 -0.38 -4.17 -13.30
C GLU A 72 0.66 -3.54 -12.37
N LEU A 73 0.72 -4.06 -11.14
CA LEU A 73 1.78 -3.72 -10.19
C LEU A 73 3.04 -4.49 -10.58
N SER A 74 4.11 -3.75 -10.88
CA SER A 74 5.44 -4.28 -11.18
C SER A 74 6.50 -3.35 -10.57
N GLU A 75 7.67 -3.89 -10.23
CA GLU A 75 8.79 -3.06 -9.77
C GLU A 75 9.29 -2.09 -10.85
N GLU A 76 9.20 -2.49 -12.12
CA GLU A 76 9.63 -1.71 -13.29
C GLU A 76 8.86 -0.40 -13.45
N ASN A 77 7.57 -0.38 -13.12
CA ASN A 77 6.69 0.77 -13.29
C ASN A 77 6.70 1.72 -12.07
N GLY A 78 7.43 1.35 -11.00
CA GLY A 78 7.58 2.15 -9.79
C GLY A 78 6.34 2.10 -8.89
N LEU A 79 6.46 1.48 -7.72
CA LEU A 79 5.32 1.16 -6.84
C LEU A 79 4.90 2.28 -5.88
N ILE A 80 5.27 3.54 -6.14
CA ILE A 80 5.02 4.66 -5.22
C ILE A 80 3.98 5.62 -5.79
N VAL A 81 2.90 5.86 -5.03
CA VAL A 81 1.88 6.86 -5.35
C VAL A 81 1.92 8.02 -4.36
N PHE A 82 1.69 9.24 -4.81
CA PHE A 82 1.81 10.46 -3.99
C PHE A 82 0.58 11.38 -4.08
N PRO A 83 -0.64 10.89 -3.84
CA PRO A 83 -1.82 11.74 -3.88
C PRO A 83 -1.87 12.76 -2.73
N SER A 84 -2.45 13.92 -3.00
CA SER A 84 -2.84 14.87 -1.96
C SER A 84 -4.00 14.30 -1.13
N ASN A 85 -4.11 14.69 0.15
CA ASN A 85 -5.22 14.25 1.00
C ASN A 85 -6.59 14.67 0.43
N ALA A 86 -6.67 15.82 -0.23
CA ALA A 86 -7.90 16.29 -0.88
C ALA A 86 -8.33 15.36 -2.03
N GLN A 87 -7.41 15.00 -2.93
CA GLN A 87 -7.71 14.08 -4.03
C GLN A 87 -8.02 12.66 -3.53
N LEU A 88 -7.29 12.21 -2.51
CA LEU A 88 -7.52 10.91 -1.90
C LEU A 88 -8.88 10.85 -1.21
N SER A 89 -9.26 11.91 -0.48
CA SER A 89 -10.59 12.06 0.12
C SER A 89 -11.69 11.99 -0.93
N LEU A 90 -11.56 12.72 -2.05
CA LEU A 90 -12.53 12.72 -3.14
C LEU A 90 -12.78 11.30 -3.68
N ARG A 91 -11.70 10.54 -3.93
CA ARG A 91 -11.80 9.16 -4.44
C ARG A 91 -12.22 8.14 -3.40
N ALA A 92 -12.00 8.42 -2.12
CA ALA A 92 -12.53 7.66 -0.99
C ALA A 92 -13.93 8.14 -0.57
N HIS A 93 -14.77 8.55 -1.53
CA HIS A 93 -16.16 8.98 -1.32
C HIS A 93 -16.33 10.18 -0.38
N GLY A 94 -15.45 11.17 -0.46
CA GLY A 94 -15.51 12.39 0.35
C GLY A 94 -15.12 12.15 1.82
N MET A 95 -14.31 11.14 2.10
CA MET A 95 -13.90 10.79 3.46
C MET A 95 -13.22 11.98 4.17
N PRO A 96 -13.68 12.38 5.38
CA PRO A 96 -13.04 13.46 6.12
C PRO A 96 -11.57 13.18 6.42
N ASP A 97 -10.73 14.21 6.40
CA ASP A 97 -9.27 14.11 6.50
C ASP A 97 -8.78 13.40 7.78
N ALA A 98 -9.44 13.61 8.93
CA ALA A 98 -9.14 12.89 10.16
C ALA A 98 -9.41 11.37 10.03
N THR A 99 -10.54 11.01 9.42
CA THR A 99 -10.94 9.63 9.15
C THR A 99 -10.01 8.98 8.12
N LEU A 100 -9.63 9.72 7.08
CA LEU A 100 -8.68 9.30 6.07
C LEU A 100 -7.32 8.96 6.69
N ARG A 101 -6.78 9.84 7.54
CA ARG A 101 -5.52 9.60 8.25
C ARG A 101 -5.56 8.34 9.14
N ARG A 102 -6.69 8.11 9.82
CA ARG A 102 -6.89 6.91 10.64
C ARG A 102 -6.86 5.63 9.78
N HIS A 103 -7.54 5.63 8.64
CA HIS A 103 -7.58 4.47 7.76
C HIS A 103 -6.26 4.25 7.00
N LEU A 104 -5.54 5.32 6.67
CA LEU A 104 -4.16 5.22 6.19
C LEU A 104 -3.23 4.58 7.23
N ALA A 105 -3.40 4.93 8.52
CA ALA A 105 -2.65 4.28 9.59
C ALA A 105 -2.99 2.78 9.67
N ALA A 106 -4.27 2.41 9.61
CA ALA A 106 -4.68 1.01 9.60
C ALA A 106 -4.08 0.22 8.42
N LEU A 107 -4.00 0.80 7.22
CA LEU A 107 -3.34 0.15 6.07
C LEU A 107 -1.84 -0.06 6.30
N VAL A 108 -1.17 0.88 6.97
CA VAL A 108 0.24 0.75 7.36
C VAL A 108 0.41 -0.30 8.46
N ASP A 109 -0.46 -0.30 9.47
CA ASP A 109 -0.40 -1.23 10.60
C ASP A 109 -0.64 -2.69 10.14
N CYS A 110 -1.50 -2.90 9.13
CA CYS A 110 -1.69 -4.20 8.48
C CYS A 110 -0.56 -4.57 7.49
N GLY A 111 0.41 -3.68 7.27
CA GLY A 111 1.50 -3.89 6.32
C GLY A 111 1.04 -3.96 4.86
N LEU A 112 -0.11 -3.35 4.51
CA LEU A 112 -0.63 -3.32 3.15
C LEU A 112 -0.02 -2.19 2.32
N ILE A 113 0.45 -1.13 2.98
CA ILE A 113 1.19 -0.02 2.35
C ILE A 113 2.34 0.41 3.26
N ILE A 114 3.38 1.00 2.66
CA ILE A 114 4.43 1.69 3.43
C ILE A 114 4.31 3.17 3.18
N ARG A 115 4.34 3.96 4.26
CA ARG A 115 4.36 5.42 4.16
C ARG A 115 5.80 5.92 4.09
N ARG A 116 6.18 6.52 2.96
CA ARG A 116 7.46 7.21 2.79
C ARG A 116 7.26 8.69 3.07
N ASP A 117 7.48 9.09 4.32
CA ASP A 117 7.39 10.49 4.71
C ASP A 117 8.60 11.30 4.22
N SER A 118 8.34 12.53 3.76
CA SER A 118 9.39 13.51 3.46
C SER A 118 10.00 14.08 4.74
N PRO A 119 11.30 14.43 4.73
CA PRO A 119 11.96 15.16 5.82
C PRO A 119 11.23 16.46 6.23
N ASN A 120 10.49 17.08 5.31
CA ASN A 120 9.77 18.33 5.53
C ASN A 120 8.26 18.14 5.78
N GLY A 121 7.78 16.89 5.93
CA GLY A 121 6.37 16.58 6.17
C GLY A 121 5.43 16.86 4.98
N LYS A 122 5.96 17.19 3.79
CA LYS A 122 5.19 17.42 2.56
C LYS A 122 5.38 16.26 1.58
N ARG A 123 4.31 15.81 0.91
CA ARG A 123 4.42 14.78 -0.14
C ARG A 123 4.78 15.45 -1.47
N TYR A 124 5.96 15.19 -1.99
CA TYR A 124 6.41 15.65 -3.31
C TYR A 124 7.33 14.59 -3.94
N ALA A 125 7.36 14.53 -5.27
CA ALA A 125 8.40 13.83 -6.01
C ALA A 125 9.48 14.86 -6.38
N ARG A 126 10.74 14.61 -6.00
CA ARG A 126 11.85 15.45 -6.46
C ARG A 126 12.35 14.86 -7.78
N LYS A 127 12.25 15.60 -8.87
CA LYS A 127 13.03 15.30 -10.07
C LYS A 127 14.46 15.74 -9.82
N GLY A 128 15.41 14.83 -9.98
CA GLY A 128 16.83 15.14 -9.92
C GLY A 128 17.25 16.02 -11.09
N SER A 129 18.45 16.57 -11.01
CA SER A 129 19.05 17.48 -11.99
C SER A 129 19.09 16.92 -13.43
N GLY A 130 18.90 15.61 -13.60
CA GLY A 130 18.82 14.90 -14.88
C GLY A 130 17.42 14.49 -15.34
N GLY A 131 16.34 14.99 -14.73
CA GLY A 131 14.96 14.75 -15.18
C GLY A 131 14.28 13.45 -14.71
N GLY A 132 15.04 12.52 -14.11
CA GLY A 132 14.51 11.34 -13.42
C GLY A 132 13.95 11.68 -12.03
N ILE A 133 12.95 10.94 -11.55
CA ILE A 133 12.46 11.04 -10.16
C ILE A 133 13.57 10.46 -9.25
N GLU A 134 14.25 11.33 -8.49
CA GLU A 134 15.37 10.94 -7.61
C GLU A 134 14.86 10.43 -6.25
N GLU A 135 13.76 10.99 -5.74
CA GLU A 135 13.14 10.57 -4.48
C GLU A 135 11.61 10.74 -4.54
N ALA A 136 10.85 9.69 -4.17
CA ALA A 136 9.39 9.71 -4.13
C ALA A 136 8.88 9.58 -2.69
N PHE A 137 8.28 10.67 -2.19
CA PHE A 137 7.68 10.73 -0.85
C PHE A 137 6.15 10.61 -0.95
N GLY A 138 5.60 9.46 -0.52
CA GLY A 138 4.21 9.07 -0.73
C GLY A 138 3.87 7.74 -0.05
N PHE A 139 3.10 6.89 -0.71
CA PHE A 139 2.74 5.54 -0.28
C PHE A 139 3.31 4.51 -1.25
N SER A 140 4.10 3.58 -0.72
CA SER A 140 4.56 2.41 -1.48
C SER A 140 3.51 1.31 -1.43
N LEU A 141 3.19 0.79 -2.61
CA LEU A 141 2.33 -0.36 -2.85
C LEU A 141 3.14 -1.67 -2.93
N ALA A 142 4.46 -1.62 -2.73
CA ALA A 142 5.35 -2.79 -2.76
C ALA A 142 4.85 -3.98 -1.90
N PRO A 143 4.31 -3.78 -0.68
CA PRO A 143 3.78 -4.91 0.10
C PRO A 143 2.63 -5.64 -0.59
N LEU A 144 1.83 -4.95 -1.42
CA LEU A 144 0.74 -5.59 -2.16
C LEU A 144 1.26 -6.60 -3.19
N LEU A 145 2.38 -6.26 -3.84
CA LEU A 145 3.01 -7.12 -4.83
C LEU A 145 3.76 -8.28 -4.18
N ALA A 146 4.53 -8.01 -3.12
CA ALA A 146 5.27 -9.02 -2.36
C ALA A 146 4.34 -10.12 -1.82
N ARG A 147 3.23 -9.69 -1.19
CA ARG A 147 2.32 -10.56 -0.43
C ARG A 147 1.08 -10.96 -1.22
N ALA A 148 1.07 -10.78 -2.54
CA ALA A 148 -0.10 -11.06 -3.38
C ALA A 148 -0.67 -12.48 -3.17
N TYR A 149 0.21 -13.47 -2.96
CA TYR A 149 -0.18 -14.86 -2.71
C TYR A 149 -0.93 -15.04 -1.37
N GLU A 150 -0.57 -14.27 -0.34
CA GLU A 150 -1.22 -14.36 0.98
C GLU A 150 -2.68 -13.90 0.85
N PHE A 151 -2.92 -12.82 0.11
CA PHE A 151 -4.28 -12.29 -0.08
C PHE A 151 -5.14 -13.23 -0.90
N GLU A 152 -4.56 -13.87 -1.92
CA GLU A 152 -5.23 -14.91 -2.69
C GLU A 152 -5.59 -16.12 -1.80
N ALA A 153 -4.65 -16.62 -1.00
CA ALA A 153 -4.89 -17.71 -0.07
C ALA A 153 -5.96 -17.37 0.99
N ALA A 154 -5.96 -16.13 1.50
CA ALA A 154 -6.98 -15.64 2.41
C ALA A 154 -8.36 -15.61 1.76
N ALA A 155 -8.47 -15.10 0.53
CA ALA A 155 -9.72 -15.11 -0.23
C ALA A 155 -10.23 -16.54 -0.47
N GLU A 156 -9.36 -17.45 -0.90
CA GLU A 156 -9.71 -18.85 -1.11
C GLU A 156 -10.16 -19.56 0.16
N ARG A 157 -9.52 -19.28 1.30
CA ARG A 157 -9.97 -19.81 2.59
C ARG A 157 -11.40 -19.37 2.91
N VAL A 158 -11.69 -18.07 2.79
CA VAL A 158 -13.05 -17.54 3.02
C VAL A 158 -14.06 -18.15 2.03
N ARG A 159 -13.71 -18.31 0.75
CA ARG A 159 -14.56 -18.98 -0.25
C ARG A 159 -14.82 -20.44 0.11
N ALA A 160 -13.81 -21.17 0.56
CA ALA A 160 -13.93 -22.56 0.98
C ALA A 160 -14.86 -22.70 2.20
N ASP A 161 -14.67 -21.85 3.21
CA ASP A 161 -15.49 -21.86 4.43
C ASP A 161 -16.96 -21.55 4.11
N ASN A 162 -17.22 -20.56 3.24
CA ASN A 162 -18.58 -20.23 2.79
C ASN A 162 -19.24 -21.36 1.98
N ARG A 163 -18.46 -22.15 1.22
CA ARG A 163 -18.96 -23.33 0.51
C ARG A 163 -19.28 -24.49 1.46
N ALA A 164 -18.50 -24.66 2.53
CA ALA A 164 -18.72 -25.70 3.53
C ALA A 164 -19.93 -25.44 4.45
N LEU A 165 -20.34 -24.18 4.58
CA LEU A 165 -21.54 -23.76 5.33
C LEU A 165 -22.83 -23.78 4.50
N ARG A 166 -22.76 -24.11 3.21
CA ARG A 166 -23.90 -24.23 2.29
C ARG A 166 -24.26 -25.69 2.07
#